data_AF-A0A0E0IEL8-F1
#
_entry.id   AF-A0A0E0IEL8-F1
#
_cell.length_a   1.000
_cell.length_b   1.000
_cell.length_c   1.000
_cell.angle_alpha   90.00
_cell.angle_beta   90.00
_cell.angle_gamma   90.00
#
_symmetry.space_group_name_H-M   'P 1'
#
loop_
_entity.id
_entity.type
_entity.pdbx_description
1 polymer ?
#
loop_
_entity_poly.entity_id
_entity_poly.type
_entity_poly.pdbx_seq_one_letter_code
_entity_poly.pdbx_strand_id
1 'polypeptide(L)'
;MGGIADEVVLIDSGDRPVPVDGDGVVQISRRVVVVDKDGVLKLNARAWRGNSDGVDVAGEDDAEFTAQSARTSGAILDVGFAKLSVTAFWSLIPFV
;
A
#
# COMPACT_ATOMS: atom_id res chain seq x y z
N MET A 1 17.70 -13.72 -13.75
CA MET A 1 18.34 -13.18 -12.54
C MET A 1 17.21 -12.61 -11.69
N GLY A 2 16.67 -13.43 -10.79
CA GLY A 2 15.50 -13.06 -9.99
C GLY A 2 15.90 -12.07 -8.91
N GLY A 3 15.44 -10.83 -9.04
CA GLY A 3 15.42 -9.90 -7.92
C GLY A 3 14.26 -10.29 -7.02
N ILE A 4 14.53 -10.52 -5.75
CA ILE A 4 13.53 -10.27 -4.71
C ILE A 4 12.89 -8.92 -5.04
N ALA A 5 11.59 -8.87 -5.28
CA ALA A 5 10.90 -7.59 -5.26
C ALA A 5 11.07 -7.11 -3.81
N ASP A 6 11.96 -6.15 -3.57
CA ASP A 6 12.22 -5.61 -2.24
C ASP A 6 10.89 -5.15 -1.67
N GLU A 7 10.39 -5.85 -0.65
CA GLU A 7 9.22 -5.41 0.10
C GLU A 7 9.59 -4.12 0.82
N VAL A 8 8.84 -3.05 0.56
CA VAL A 8 9.10 -1.74 1.13
C VAL A 8 7.98 -1.38 2.08
N VAL A 9 8.33 -1.19 3.35
CA VAL A 9 7.39 -0.68 4.35
C VAL A 9 7.14 0.81 4.08
N LEU A 10 5.91 1.11 3.63
CA LEU A 10 5.48 2.46 3.29
C LEU A 10 5.10 3.28 4.54
N ILE A 11 4.58 2.59 5.55
CA ILE A 11 4.22 3.16 6.84
C ILE A 11 4.20 2.05 7.88
N ASP A 12 4.69 2.36 9.08
CA ASP A 12 4.56 1.54 10.27
C ASP A 12 4.32 2.49 11.45
N SER A 13 3.13 2.42 12.05
CA SER A 13 2.77 3.24 13.20
C SER A 13 3.25 2.63 14.53
N GLY A 14 3.72 1.38 14.52
CA GLY A 14 3.90 0.55 15.70
C GLY A 14 2.60 0.49 16.50
N ASP A 15 2.71 0.60 17.83
CA ASP A 15 1.57 0.60 18.75
C ASP A 15 0.79 1.94 18.80
N ARG A 16 1.11 2.88 17.91
CA ARG A 16 0.43 4.18 17.85
C ARG A 16 -0.64 4.16 16.77
N PRO A 17 -1.67 5.00 16.88
CA PRO A 17 -2.60 5.23 15.78
C PRO A 17 -1.86 5.69 14.52
N VAL A 18 -2.31 5.19 13.35
CA VAL A 18 -1.81 5.67 12.06
C VAL A 18 -2.13 7.17 11.93
N PRO A 19 -1.14 8.03 11.64
CA PRO A 19 -1.39 9.45 11.44
C PRO A 19 -2.22 9.65 10.15
N VAL A 20 -3.39 10.25 10.32
CA VAL A 20 -4.29 10.67 9.24
C VAL A 20 -4.40 12.19 9.31
N ASP A 21 -4.24 12.86 8.18
CA ASP A 21 -4.40 14.32 8.13
C ASP A 21 -5.88 14.77 8.14
N GLY A 22 -6.11 16.08 8.13
CA GLY A 22 -7.45 16.68 8.19
C GLY A 22 -8.37 16.30 7.02
N ASP A 23 -7.79 15.82 5.91
CA ASP A 23 -8.52 15.39 4.72
C ASP A 23 -8.73 13.87 4.67
N GLY A 24 -8.30 13.14 5.71
CA GLY A 24 -8.44 11.68 5.76
C GLY A 24 -7.32 10.94 5.03
N VAL A 25 -6.22 11.61 4.65
CA VAL A 25 -5.13 11.01 3.88
C VAL A 25 -4.04 10.48 4.82
N VAL A 26 -3.61 9.25 4.55
CA VAL A 26 -2.46 8.63 5.22
C VAL A 26 -1.19 9.01 4.47
N GLN A 27 -0.25 9.64 5.17
CA GLN A 27 1.03 10.06 4.58
C GLN A 27 2.01 8.88 4.59
N ILE A 28 2.30 8.32 3.41
CA ILE A 28 3.28 7.23 3.22
C ILE A 28 4.67 7.75 2.83
N SER A 29 5.71 6.99 3.18
CA SER A 29 7.13 7.32 2.96
C SER A 29 7.52 7.38 1.48
N ARG A 30 6.83 6.62 0.62
CA ARG A 30 7.07 6.54 -0.82
C ARG A 30 5.74 6.54 -1.57
N ARG A 31 5.60 7.45 -2.54
CA ARG A 31 4.38 7.60 -3.37
C ARG A 31 4.59 7.32 -4.85
N VAL A 32 5.83 7.18 -5.26
CA VAL A 32 6.22 6.90 -6.63
C VAL A 32 7.06 5.63 -6.62
N VAL A 33 6.67 4.68 -7.45
CA VAL A 33 7.36 3.41 -7.67
C VAL A 33 7.47 3.18 -9.17
N VAL A 34 8.50 2.45 -9.57
CA VAL A 34 8.67 2.02 -10.96
C VAL A 34 8.33 0.55 -11.01
N VAL A 35 7.47 0.18 -11.96
CA VAL A 35 7.16 -1.21 -12.27
C VAL A 35 7.54 -1.47 -13.71
N ASP A 36 7.86 -2.73 -14.02
CA ASP A 36 8.05 -3.14 -15.41
C ASP A 36 6.77 -2.90 -16.22
N LYS A 37 6.92 -2.77 -17.55
CA LYS A 37 5.81 -2.49 -18.48
C LYS A 37 4.60 -3.42 -18.30
N ASP A 38 4.87 -4.70 -18.05
CA ASP A 38 3.86 -5.74 -17.81
C ASP A 38 3.90 -6.23 -16.36
N GLY A 39 4.48 -5.43 -15.48
CA GLY A 39 4.61 -5.70 -14.04
C GLY A 39 3.31 -5.44 -13.27
N VAL A 40 3.34 -5.82 -12.00
CA VAL A 40 2.22 -5.66 -11.06
C VAL A 40 2.72 -4.94 -9.82
N LEU A 41 2.04 -3.85 -9.45
CA LEU A 41 2.19 -3.24 -8.15
C LEU A 41 1.31 -4.00 -7.15
N LYS A 42 1.91 -4.62 -6.14
CA LYS A 42 1.19 -5.24 -5.03
C LYS A 42 1.28 -4.33 -3.81
N LEU A 43 0.14 -4.06 -3.17
CA LEU A 43 0.05 -3.34 -1.91
C LEU A 43 -0.63 -4.23 -0.88
N ASN A 44 -0.06 -4.30 0.31
CA ASN A 44 -0.61 -5.03 1.43
C ASN A 44 -0.86 -4.04 2.57
N ALA A 45 -2.01 -4.15 3.22
CA ALA A 45 -2.31 -3.43 4.44
C ALA A 45 -2.56 -4.43 5.56
N ARG A 46 -1.83 -4.27 6.65
CA ARG A 46 -2.03 -5.00 7.90
C ARG A 46 -2.42 -4.04 9.00
N ALA A 47 -3.35 -4.48 9.81
CA ALA A 47 -3.70 -3.81 11.04
C ALA A 47 -3.48 -4.74 12.21
N TRP A 48 -2.89 -4.22 13.27
CA TRP A 48 -2.57 -4.98 14.47
C TRP A 48 -3.52 -4.61 15.61
N ARG A 49 -3.75 -5.57 16.51
CA ARG A 49 -4.47 -5.36 17.77
C ARG A 49 -3.57 -5.82 18.91
N GLY A 50 -3.24 -4.89 19.81
CA GLY A 50 -2.65 -5.23 21.09
C GLY A 50 -3.67 -5.89 22.02
N ASN A 51 -3.27 -6.98 22.67
CA ASN A 51 -4.04 -7.66 23.71
C ASN A 51 -3.13 -7.93 24.95
N SER A 52 -3.67 -8.59 25.98
CA SER A 52 -2.91 -8.92 27.19
C SER A 52 -1.73 -9.87 26.95
N ASP A 53 -1.78 -10.61 25.84
CA ASP A 53 -0.90 -11.74 25.54
C ASP A 53 0.12 -11.38 24.43
N GLY A 54 0.04 -10.19 23.84
CA GLY A 54 0.92 -9.72 22.77
C GLY A 54 0.23 -8.83 21.72
N VAL A 55 0.75 -8.89 20.50
CA VAL A 55 0.23 -8.16 19.32
C VAL A 55 -0.16 -9.17 18.25
N ASP A 56 -1.44 -9.19 17.88
CA ASP A 56 -1.98 -10.07 16.83
C ASP A 56 -2.41 -9.26 15.60
N VAL A 57 -2.48 -9.92 14.44
CA VAL A 57 -3.07 -9.32 13.22
C VAL A 57 -4.59 -9.26 13.39
N ALA A 58 -5.13 -8.04 13.40
CA ALA A 58 -6.55 -7.76 13.51
C ALA A 58 -7.27 -7.81 12.16
N GLY A 59 -6.55 -7.54 11.09
CA GLY A 59 -7.03 -7.59 9.72
C GLY A 59 -5.90 -7.40 8.73
N GLU A 60 -6.05 -8.03 7.57
CA GLU A 60 -5.10 -7.96 6.47
C GLU A 60 -5.87 -8.04 5.17
N ASP A 61 -5.49 -7.20 4.21
CA ASP A 61 -6.01 -7.23 2.85
C ASP A 61 -4.92 -6.78 1.88
N ASP A 62 -5.03 -7.19 0.63
CA ASP A 62 -4.09 -6.86 -0.43
C ASP A 62 -4.77 -6.44 -1.73
N ALA A 63 -4.06 -5.64 -2.51
CA ALA A 63 -4.51 -5.17 -3.81
C ALA A 63 -3.38 -5.28 -4.82
N GLU A 64 -3.72 -5.80 -6.00
CA GLU A 64 -2.83 -5.88 -7.14
C GLU A 64 -3.27 -4.92 -8.23
N PHE A 65 -2.32 -4.15 -8.76
CA PHE A 65 -2.54 -3.22 -9.85
C PHE A 65 -1.59 -3.54 -11.00
N THR A 66 -2.12 -4.06 -12.11
CA THR A 66 -1.36 -4.25 -13.35
C THR A 66 -0.95 -2.89 -13.91
N ALA A 67 0.31 -2.77 -14.32
CA ALA A 67 0.85 -1.55 -14.91
C ALA A 67 0.02 -1.08 -16.11
N GLN A 68 -0.22 0.24 -16.21
CA GLN A 68 -0.98 0.85 -17.31
C GLN A 68 -0.18 2.01 -17.92
N SER A 69 -0.44 2.36 -19.18
CA SER A 69 0.33 3.40 -19.88
C SER A 69 -0.05 4.83 -19.49
N ALA A 70 -1.33 5.11 -19.25
CA ALA A 70 -1.81 6.45 -18.86
C ALA A 70 -3.24 6.38 -18.30
N ARG A 71 -3.41 5.84 -17.10
CA ARG A 71 -4.71 5.61 -16.47
C ARG A 71 -4.61 5.68 -14.94
N THR A 72 -5.75 5.61 -14.27
CA THR A 72 -5.85 5.46 -12.82
C THR A 72 -6.37 4.08 -12.50
N SER A 73 -5.89 3.49 -11.41
CA SER A 73 -6.43 2.26 -10.83
C SER A 73 -6.77 2.50 -9.37
N GLY A 74 -7.85 1.89 -8.88
CA GLY A 74 -8.30 2.07 -7.50
C GLY A 74 -8.72 0.75 -6.87
N ALA A 75 -8.52 0.65 -5.57
CA ALA A 75 -8.94 -0.48 -4.75
C ALA A 75 -9.32 0.00 -3.34
N ILE A 76 -10.08 -0.83 -2.63
CA ILE A 76 -10.35 -0.66 -1.20
C ILE A 76 -9.70 -1.84 -0.49
N LEU A 77 -8.84 -1.56 0.48
CA LEU A 77 -8.28 -2.55 1.38
C LEU A 77 -9.11 -2.56 2.67
N ASP A 78 -9.72 -3.69 3.02
CA ASP A 78 -10.57 -3.85 4.19
C ASP A 78 -9.84 -4.65 5.30
N VAL A 79 -9.29 -3.93 6.27
CA VAL A 79 -8.59 -4.53 7.43
C VAL A 79 -9.55 -4.80 8.60
N GLY A 80 -10.83 -5.01 8.31
CA GLY A 80 -11.88 -5.41 9.24
C GLY A 80 -12.51 -4.24 10.01
N PHE A 81 -11.70 -3.48 10.75
CA PHE A 81 -12.20 -2.32 11.53
C PHE A 81 -12.06 -0.98 10.80
N ALA A 82 -11.29 -0.94 9.71
CA ALA A 82 -11.07 0.23 8.88
C ALA A 82 -11.00 -0.18 7.41
N LYS A 83 -11.41 0.73 6.52
CA LYS A 83 -11.29 0.57 5.07
C LYS A 83 -10.38 1.66 4.53
N LEU A 84 -9.40 1.28 3.72
CA LEU A 84 -8.43 2.18 3.11
C LEU A 84 -8.72 2.28 1.62
N SER A 85 -9.00 3.50 1.13
CA SER A 85 -9.10 3.75 -0.30
C SER A 85 -7.71 4.00 -0.87
N VAL A 86 -7.33 3.23 -1.88
CA VAL A 86 -6.03 3.32 -2.54
C VAL A 86 -6.24 3.69 -4.00
N THR A 87 -5.50 4.68 -4.47
CA THR A 87 -5.52 5.14 -5.87
C THR A 87 -4.10 5.21 -6.41
N ALA A 88 -3.84 4.47 -7.49
CA ALA A 88 -2.59 4.49 -8.24
C ALA A 88 -2.77 5.30 -9.53
N PHE A 89 -1.86 6.25 -9.77
CA PHE A 89 -1.80 7.03 -11.01
C PHE A 89 -0.63 6.53 -11.85
N TRP A 90 -0.90 6.18 -13.10
CA TRP A 90 0.08 5.59 -13.99
C TRP A 90 0.59 6.58 -15.03
N SER A 91 1.92 6.58 -15.23
CA SER A 91 2.58 7.29 -16.31
C SER A 91 3.71 6.46 -16.89
N LEU A 92 3.90 6.53 -18.21
CA LEU A 92 5.11 6.01 -18.84
C LEU A 92 6.30 6.90 -18.46
N ILE A 93 7.41 6.27 -18.09
CA ILE A 93 8.69 6.97 -18.00
C ILE A 93 9.21 7.12 -19.43
N PRO A 94 9.41 8.35 -19.93
CA PRO A 94 9.99 8.54 -21.25
C PRO A 94 11.40 7.93 -21.26
N PHE A 95 11.69 7.09 -22.24
CA PHE A 95 13.06 6.69 -22.52
C PHE A 95 13.81 7.95 -22.97
N VAL A 96 14.86 8.33 -22.21
CA VAL A 96 15.78 9.43 -22.56
C VAL A 96 16.98 8.83 -23.27
#